data_AF-A0A4R3JNF6-F1
#
_entry.id   AF-A0A4R3JNF6-F1
#
_cell.length_a   1.000
_cell.length_b   1.000
_cell.length_c   1.000
_cell.angle_alpha   90.00
_cell.angle_beta   90.00
_cell.angle_gamma   90.00
#
_symmetry.space_group_name_H-M   'P 1'
#
loop_
_entity.id
_entity.type
_entity.pdbx_description
1 polymer ?
#
loop_
_entity_poly.entity_id
_entity_poly.type
_entity_poly.pdbx_seq_one_letter_code
_entity_poly.pdbx_strand_id
1 'polypeptide(L)' 'MIRPFQFAAAFLLVLLAGCAEPDHYPVSGQECSEGDPVQDLSASDCSPLT' A
#
# COMPACT_ATOMS: atom_id res chain seq x y z
N MET A 1 -27.86 -8.25 18.95
CA MET A 1 -28.15 -8.55 17.54
C MET A 1 -27.27 -7.66 16.67
N ILE A 2 -26.19 -8.20 16.11
CA ILE A 2 -25.29 -7.44 15.25
C ILE A 2 -25.85 -7.51 13.83
N ARG A 3 -26.12 -6.35 13.22
CA ARG A 3 -26.72 -6.29 11.88
C ARG A 3 -25.65 -6.63 10.82
N PRO A 4 -26.01 -7.32 9.73
CA PRO A 4 -25.05 -7.72 8.69
C PRO A 4 -24.29 -6.52 8.10
N PHE A 5 -24.92 -5.35 8.08
CA PHE A 5 -24.31 -4.08 7.67
C PHE A 5 -23.09 -3.67 8.51
N GLN A 6 -23.09 -3.99 9.81
CA GLN A 6 -21.97 -3.66 10.71
C GLN A 6 -20.74 -4.54 10.45
N PHE A 7 -20.95 -5.79 10.04
CA PHE A 7 -19.85 -6.68 9.64
C PHE A 7 -19.20 -6.24 8.32
N ALA A 8 -20.01 -5.81 7.35
CA ALA A 8 -19.50 -5.29 6.08
C ALA A 8 -18.63 -4.04 6.25
N ALA A 9 -19.05 -3.11 7.12
CA ALA A 9 -18.28 -1.90 7.42
C ALA A 9 -16.95 -2.21 8.13
N ALA A 10 -16.95 -3.15 9.09
CA ALA A 10 -15.72 -3.57 9.78
C ALA A 10 -14.73 -4.26 8.83
N PHE A 11 -15.24 -5.10 7.92
CA PHE A 11 -14.41 -5.79 6.93
C PHE A 11 -13.75 -4.82 5.93
N LEU A 12 -14.47 -3.77 5.51
CA LEU A 12 -13.92 -2.73 4.63
C LEU A 12 -12.72 -2.00 5.26
N LEU A 13 -12.77 -1.74 6.57
CA LEU A 13 -11.67 -1.08 7.28
C LEU A 13 -10.43 -1.96 7.39
N VAL A 14 -10.58 -3.28 7.47
CA VAL A 14 -9.45 -4.24 7.48
C VAL A 14 -8.76 -4.28 6.11
N LEU A 15 -9.51 -4.14 5.01
CA LEU A 15 -8.93 -4.10 3.67
C LEU A 15 -8.13 -2.83 3.38
N LEU A 16 -8.43 -1.73 4.09
CA LEU A 16 -7.68 -0.46 4.00
C LEU A 16 -6.40 -0.47 4.86
N ALA A 17 -6.25 -1.44 5.77
CA ALA A 17 -5.05 -1.64 6.57
C ALA A 17 -4.00 -2.46 5.79
N GLY A 18 -3.83 -2.19 4.50
CA GLY A 18 -2.74 -2.73 3.68
C GLY A 18 -1.41 -2.18 4.19
N CYS A 19 -0.84 -2.86 5.17
CA CYS A 19 0.39 -2.49 5.85
C CYS A 19 1.57 -2.66 4.89
N ALA A 20 2.15 -1.56 4.42
CA ALA A 20 3.59 -1.55 4.20
C ALA A 20 4.23 -1.79 5.58
N GLU A 21 5.15 -2.75 5.68
CA GLU A 21 5.89 -3.00 6.92
C GLU A 21 6.68 -1.73 7.26
N PRO A 22 6.54 -1.15 8.47
CA PRO A 22 6.99 0.22 8.78
C PRO A 22 8.47 0.50 8.48
N ASP A 23 9.31 -0.54 8.55
CA ASP A 23 10.76 -0.45 8.39
C ASP A 23 11.27 -1.20 7.15
N HIS A 24 10.38 -1.53 6.20
CA HIS A 24 10.73 -2.30 5.00
C HIS A 24 10.52 -1.48 3.73
N TYR A 25 11.59 -1.35 2.95
CA TYR A 25 11.54 -0.86 1.58
C TYR A 25 11.69 -2.07 0.63
N PRO A 26 10.99 -2.13 -0.52
CA PRO A 26 10.13 -1.08 -1.10
C PRO A 26 8.75 -0.94 -0.46
N VAL A 27 8.24 0.30 -0.42
CA VAL A 27 6.88 0.61 0.12
C VAL A 27 5.78 -0.11 -0.66
N SER A 28 6.04 -0.48 -1.91
CA SER A 28 5.10 -1.26 -2.73
C SER A 28 5.02 -2.75 -2.34
N GLY A 29 5.92 -3.22 -1.46
CA GLY A 29 5.98 -4.61 -1.00
C GLY A 29 6.53 -5.61 -2.03
N GLN A 30 6.98 -5.14 -3.20
CA GLN A 30 7.59 -5.96 -4.23
C GLN A 30 9.11 -5.78 -4.16
N GLU A 31 9.84 -6.86 -3.90
CA GLU A 31 11.31 -6.83 -3.87
C GLU A 31 11.89 -6.49 -5.24
N CYS A 32 12.97 -5.71 -5.24
CA CYS A 32 13.79 -5.52 -6.43
C CYS A 32 14.73 -6.72 -6.61
N SER A 33 14.90 -7.16 -7.85
CA SER A 33 15.81 -8.22 -8.29
C SER A 33 17.00 -7.64 -9.06
N GLU A 34 18.08 -8.42 -9.20
CA GLU A 34 19.27 -8.01 -9.96
C GLU A 34 18.98 -7.68 -11.44
N GLY A 35 17.87 -8.21 -11.98
CA GLY A 35 17.44 -7.96 -13.36
C GLY A 35 16.55 -6.74 -13.53
N ASP A 36 16.10 -6.11 -12.43
CA ASP A 36 15.22 -4.96 -12.51
C ASP A 36 16.00 -3.71 -12.92
N PRO A 37 15.47 -2.90 -13.85
CA PRO A 37 16.16 -1.71 -14.31
C PRO A 37 16.27 -0.68 -13.18
N VAL A 38 17.43 -0.05 -13.07
CA VAL A 38 17.61 1.14 -12.22
C VAL A 38 16.81 2.28 -12.84
N GLN A 39 15.85 2.82 -12.09
CA GLN A 39 15.01 3.92 -12.53
C GLN A 39 15.53 5.24 -11.92
N ASP A 40 15.81 6.22 -12.78
CA ASP A 40 16.09 7.59 -12.33
C ASP A 40 14.77 8.30 -12.01
N LEU A 41 14.47 8.45 -10.71
CA LEU A 41 13.28 9.16 -10.23
C LEU A 41 13.62 10.60 -9.85
N SER A 42 12.85 11.54 -10.39
CA SER A 42 12.84 12.95 -10.00
C SER A 42 11.72 13.22 -9.00
N ALA A 43 11.85 14.29 -8.20
CA ALA A 43 10.79 14.68 -7.27
C ALA A 43 9.45 14.97 -7.97
N SER A 44 9.48 15.41 -9.24
CA SER A 44 8.29 15.61 -10.07
C SER A 44 7.54 14.33 -10.45
N ASP A 45 8.20 13.16 -10.37
CA ASP A 45 7.56 11.87 -10.64
C ASP A 45 6.67 11.43 -9.46
N CYS A 46 6.88 12.02 -8.28
CA CYS A 46 6.10 11.79 -7.07
C CYS A 46 5.03 12.88 -6.91
N SER A 47 3.86 12.71 -7.52
CA SER A 47 2.73 13.59 -7.21
C SER A 47 2.10 13.17 -5.87
N PRO A 48 1.91 14.10 -4.91
CA PRO A 48 0.99 13.84 -3.82
C PRO A 48 -0.40 13.59 -4.44
N LEU A 49 -1.08 12.53 -4.00
CA LEU A 49 -2.48 12.30 -4.33
C LEU A 49 -3.29 13.44 -3.73
N THR A 50 -3.68 14.41 -4.55
CA THR A 50 -4.66 15.45 -4.22
C THR A 50 -6.06 14.91 -4.30
#